data_AF-A0AAX5K7R5-F1
#
_entry.id   AF-A0AAX5K7R5-F1
#
_cell.length_a   1.000
_cell.length_b   1.000
_cell.length_c   1.000
_cell.angle_alpha   90.00
_cell.angle_beta   90.00
_cell.angle_gamma   90.00
#
_symmetry.space_group_name_H-M   'P 1'
#
loop_
_entity.id
_entity.type
_entity.pdbx_description
1 polymer ?
#
loop_
_entity_poly.entity_id
_entity_poly.type
_entity_poly.pdbx_seq_one_letter_code
_entity_poly.pdbx_strand_id
1 'polypeptide(L)'
;LRPVGCQVFNSEGEADYTKGFTPNYAVSELSDIAKVLPLGDPNEALFSAAIGIIDGSIVIPEPKPEPETQMTVVKSVKVKRYFCNGLIIK
;
A
#
# COMPACT_ATOMS: atom_id res chain seq x y z
N LEU A 1 9.36 -19.53 -14.51
CA LEU A 1 8.78 -18.28 -15.09
C LEU A 1 7.43 -18.04 -14.42
N ARG A 2 7.01 -16.79 -14.14
CA ARG A 2 5.65 -16.45 -13.69
C ARG A 2 5.04 -15.45 -14.68
N PRO A 3 4.59 -15.90 -15.87
CA PRO A 3 4.07 -15.00 -16.89
C PRO A 3 2.69 -14.45 -16.50
N VAL A 4 2.42 -13.21 -16.90
CA VAL A 4 1.09 -12.60 -16.84
C VAL A 4 0.28 -13.15 -18.02
N GLY A 5 -0.84 -13.82 -17.75
CA GLY A 5 -1.61 -14.57 -18.76
C GLY A 5 -2.97 -13.99 -19.12
N CYS A 6 -3.48 -13.02 -18.36
CA CYS A 6 -4.80 -12.44 -18.57
C CYS A 6 -4.92 -11.06 -17.89
N GLN A 7 -5.85 -10.26 -18.38
CA GLN A 7 -6.28 -9.02 -17.74
C GLN A 7 -7.55 -9.31 -16.92
N VAL A 8 -7.57 -8.81 -15.69
CA VAL A 8 -8.73 -8.89 -14.80
C VAL A 8 -9.42 -7.53 -14.84
N PHE A 9 -10.73 -7.52 -15.05
CA PHE A 9 -11.57 -6.33 -15.08
C PHE A 9 -12.53 -6.33 -13.89
N ASN A 10 -12.91 -5.14 -13.41
CA ASN A 10 -14.01 -4.99 -12.46
C ASN A 10 -15.37 -5.24 -13.15
N SER A 11 -16.47 -5.11 -12.39
CA SER A 11 -17.85 -5.26 -12.93
C SER A 11 -18.22 -4.20 -13.98
N GLU A 12 -17.47 -3.11 -14.07
CA GLU A 12 -17.66 -2.01 -15.03
C GLU A 12 -16.80 -2.20 -16.29
N GLY A 13 -15.99 -3.26 -16.36
CA GLY A 13 -15.10 -3.52 -17.49
C GLY A 13 -13.80 -2.71 -17.46
N GLU A 14 -13.44 -2.15 -16.31
CA GLU A 14 -12.25 -1.32 -16.13
C GLU A 14 -11.09 -2.08 -15.48
N ALA A 15 -9.87 -1.71 -15.86
CA ALA A 15 -8.63 -2.27 -15.31
C ALA A 15 -7.48 -1.24 -15.28
N ASP A 16 -7.80 0.06 -15.27
CA ASP A 16 -6.80 1.14 -15.36
C ASP A 16 -6.23 1.55 -13.99
N TYR A 17 -5.79 0.55 -13.22
CA TYR A 17 -5.07 0.73 -11.95
C TYR A 17 -3.56 0.49 -12.13
N THR A 18 -3.03 0.84 -13.29
CA THR A 18 -1.63 0.60 -13.69
C THR A 18 -0.62 1.31 -12.78
N LYS A 19 -1.01 2.44 -12.19
CA LYS A 19 -0.20 3.24 -11.24
C LYS A 19 -0.50 2.91 -9.77
N GLY A 20 -1.34 1.90 -9.51
CA GLY A 20 -1.88 1.61 -8.17
C GLY A 20 -3.14 2.43 -7.86
N PHE A 21 -3.64 2.30 -6.63
CA PHE A 21 -4.81 3.02 -6.15
C PHE A 21 -4.39 4.23 -5.31
N THR A 22 -4.99 5.38 -5.58
CA THR A 22 -4.85 6.56 -4.72
C THR A 22 -5.73 6.38 -3.48
N PRO A 23 -5.17 6.49 -2.25
CA PRO A 23 -5.96 6.36 -1.04
C PRO A 23 -6.89 7.57 -0.88
N ASN A 24 -8.12 7.35 -0.41
CA ASN A 24 -9.02 8.45 -0.04
C ASN A 24 -8.50 9.21 1.19
N TYR A 25 -7.83 8.52 2.10
CA TYR A 25 -7.20 9.08 3.29
C TYR A 25 -5.74 8.64 3.33
N ALA A 26 -4.82 9.60 3.15
CA ALA A 26 -3.39 9.32 3.16
C ALA A 26 -2.88 9.27 4.61
N VAL A 27 -2.62 8.05 5.11
CA VAL A 27 -1.99 7.79 6.41
C VAL A 27 -0.72 6.98 6.19
N SER A 28 0.37 7.38 6.83
CA SER A 28 1.67 6.72 6.72
C SER A 28 2.06 6.12 8.08
N GLU A 29 2.12 4.79 8.15
CA GLU A 29 2.54 4.04 9.35
C GLU A 29 3.94 4.45 9.82
N LEU A 30 4.85 4.68 8.88
CA LEU A 30 6.26 4.95 9.15
C LEU A 30 6.52 6.40 9.59
N SER A 31 5.52 7.27 9.51
CA SER A 31 5.63 8.64 10.00
C SER A 31 5.70 8.70 11.52
N ASP A 32 5.13 7.70 12.21
CA ASP A 32 5.20 7.56 13.67
C ASP A 32 5.50 6.10 14.04
N ILE A 33 6.79 5.80 14.20
CA ILE A 33 7.28 4.45 14.51
C ILE A 33 6.66 3.91 15.81
N ALA A 34 6.24 4.78 16.74
CA ALA A 34 5.60 4.34 17.99
C ALA A 34 4.21 3.71 17.76
N LYS A 35 3.58 4.00 16.61
CA LYS A 35 2.27 3.45 16.23
C LYS A 35 2.35 2.22 15.31
N VAL A 36 3.56 1.73 15.03
CA VAL A 36 3.77 0.46 14.34
C VAL A 36 3.58 -0.67 15.34
N LEU A 37 2.32 -1.03 15.56
CA LEU A 37 1.88 -2.05 16.51
C LEU A 37 1.49 -3.36 15.76
N PRO A 38 1.26 -4.47 16.48
CA PRO A 38 0.78 -5.70 15.85
C PRO A 38 -0.53 -5.49 15.09
N LEU A 39 -0.68 -6.20 13.96
CA LEU A 39 -1.89 -6.12 13.16
C LEU A 39 -3.13 -6.50 13.99
N GLY A 40 -4.15 -5.63 13.94
CA GLY A 40 -5.39 -5.78 14.70
C GLY A 40 -5.39 -5.09 16.08
N ASP A 41 -4.28 -4.48 16.51
CA ASP A 41 -4.29 -3.60 17.68
C ASP A 41 -5.07 -2.31 17.35
N PRO A 42 -6.15 -1.97 18.09
CA PRO A 42 -6.93 -0.75 17.82
C PRO A 42 -6.14 0.56 17.86
N ASN A 43 -4.93 0.56 18.44
CA ASN A 43 -4.06 1.72 18.51
C ASN A 43 -3.04 1.78 17.36
N GLU A 44 -3.01 0.77 16.47
CA GLU A 44 -2.17 0.75 15.27
C GLU A 44 -2.54 1.91 14.33
N ALA A 45 -1.56 2.50 13.66
CA ALA A 45 -1.71 3.74 12.90
C ALA A 45 -2.86 3.72 11.87
N LEU A 46 -2.92 2.72 10.99
CA LEU A 46 -3.97 2.64 9.96
C LEU A 46 -5.31 2.21 10.55
N PHE A 47 -5.31 1.26 11.47
CA PHE A 47 -6.54 0.74 12.04
C PHE A 47 -7.24 1.77 12.95
N SER A 48 -6.49 2.45 13.81
CA SER A 48 -7.02 3.56 14.63
C SER A 48 -7.58 4.69 13.76
N ALA A 49 -6.89 5.05 12.68
CA ALA A 49 -7.36 6.06 11.73
C ALA A 49 -8.67 5.62 11.04
N ALA A 50 -8.75 4.36 10.60
CA ALA A 50 -9.97 3.82 9.98
C ALA A 50 -11.17 3.84 10.94
N ILE A 51 -10.98 3.43 12.20
CA ILE A 51 -12.02 3.50 13.24
C ILE A 51 -12.48 4.95 13.41
N GLY A 52 -11.53 5.88 13.56
CA GLY A 52 -11.84 7.29 13.77
C GLY A 52 -12.54 7.98 12.58
N ILE A 53 -12.30 7.50 11.36
CA ILE A 53 -13.02 7.96 10.15
C ILE A 53 -14.45 7.42 10.15
N ILE A 54 -14.64 6.15 10.50
CA ILE A 54 -15.95 5.49 10.52
C ILE A 54 -16.85 6.06 11.63
N ASP A 55 -16.29 6.34 12.81
CA ASP A 55 -17.04 6.90 13.94
C ASP A 55 -17.21 8.43 13.87
N GLY A 56 -16.53 9.09 12.91
CA GLY A 56 -16.59 10.53 12.67
C GLY A 56 -15.77 11.38 13.65
N SER A 57 -14.94 10.76 14.51
CA SER A 57 -14.04 11.47 15.42
C SER A 57 -12.85 12.10 14.72
N ILE A 58 -12.45 11.56 13.57
CA ILE A 58 -11.35 12.05 12.74
C ILE A 58 -11.92 12.63 11.45
N VAL A 59 -11.90 13.96 11.35
CA VAL A 59 -12.11 14.67 10.07
C VAL A 59 -10.74 14.94 9.47
N ILE A 60 -10.20 13.97 8.71
CA ILE A 60 -9.04 14.23 7.86
C ILE A 60 -9.54 15.09 6.70
N PRO A 61 -8.96 16.28 6.47
CA PRO A 61 -9.36 17.12 5.34
C PRO A 61 -9.29 16.31 4.04
N GLU A 62 -10.30 16.46 3.19
CA GLU A 62 -10.33 15.82 1.87
C GLU A 62 -8.99 16.05 1.15
N PRO A 63 -8.48 15.04 0.42
CA PRO A 63 -7.21 15.16 -0.26
C PRO A 63 -7.30 16.27 -1.30
N LYS A 64 -6.73 17.44 -0.99
CA LYS A 64 -6.37 18.41 -2.03
C LYS A 64 -5.36 17.74 -2.95
N PRO A 65 -5.44 17.94 -4.28
CA PRO A 65 -4.38 17.52 -5.18
C PRO A 65 -3.14 18.36 -4.85
N GLU A 66 -2.31 17.87 -3.94
CA GLU A 66 -1.00 18.43 -3.64
C GLU A 66 0.09 17.75 -4.48
N PRO A 67 1.10 18.51 -4.90
CA PRO A 67 2.07 18.08 -5.90
C PRO A 67 2.87 16.88 -5.40
N GLU A 68 3.18 16.00 -6.35
CA GLU A 68 4.00 14.79 -6.22
C GLU A 68 4.93 14.81 -5.00
N THR A 69 4.52 14.10 -3.94
CA THR A 69 5.35 13.93 -2.75
C THR A 69 6.64 13.25 -3.17
N GLN A 70 7.74 14.00 -3.14
CA GLN A 70 9.06 13.49 -3.46
C GLN A 70 9.38 12.36 -2.46
N MET A 71 9.41 11.12 -2.93
CA MET A 71 9.80 9.98 -2.11
C MET A 71 11.24 10.19 -1.64
N THR A 72 11.43 10.42 -0.34
CA THR A 72 12.77 10.47 0.25
C THR A 72 13.38 9.08 0.17
N VAL A 73 14.49 8.96 -0.56
CA VAL A 73 15.22 7.70 -0.75
C VAL A 73 15.64 7.13 0.59
N VAL A 74 14.96 6.07 1.05
CA VAL A 74 15.41 5.27 2.18
C VAL A 74 16.49 4.29 1.73
N LYS A 75 17.49 4.06 2.59
CA LYS A 75 18.65 3.22 2.30
C LYS A 75 18.22 1.80 1.89
N SER A 76 18.50 1.41 0.66
CA SER A 76 18.19 0.07 0.14
C SER A 76 19.00 -1.00 0.87
N VAL A 77 18.34 -1.99 1.46
CA VAL A 77 18.99 -3.17 2.04
C VAL A 77 19.11 -4.26 0.96
N LYS A 78 20.34 -4.59 0.57
CA LYS A 78 20.62 -5.67 -0.39
C LYS A 78 20.57 -7.02 0.33
N VAL A 79 19.41 -7.67 0.31
CA VAL A 79 19.29 -9.08 0.73
C VAL A 79 19.61 -9.99 -0.46
N LYS A 80 20.59 -10.88 -0.29
CA LYS A 80 20.98 -11.86 -1.31
C LYS A 80 19.88 -12.93 -1.41
N ARG A 81 19.06 -12.86 -2.48
CA ARG A 81 18.01 -13.86 -2.76
C ARG A 81 18.63 -15.05 -3.49
N TYR A 82 18.52 -16.24 -2.89
CA TYR A 82 18.89 -17.49 -3.54
C TYR A 82 17.68 -18.01 -4.32
N PHE A 83 17.77 -18.01 -5.64
CA PHE A 83 16.77 -18.63 -6.49
C PHE A 83 17.12 -20.10 -6.68
N CYS A 84 16.21 -21.01 -6.33
CA CYS A 84 16.34 -22.41 -6.69
C CYS A 84 16.01 -22.57 -8.19
N ASN A 85 16.98 -23.03 -8.98
CA ASN A 85 16.83 -23.27 -10.41
C ASN A 85 15.89 -24.46 -10.63
N GLY A 86 14.61 -24.19 -10.90
CA GLY A 86 13.64 -25.19 -11.33
C GLY A 86 13.79 -25.53 -12.82
N LEU A 87 13.67 -26.83 -13.12
CA LEU A 87 13.88 -27.54 -14.39
C LEU A 87 13.21 -26.90 -15.62
N ILE A 88 13.95 -26.78 -16.72
CA ILE A 88 13.45 -26.41 -18.05
C ILE A 88 13.06 -27.70 -18.80
N ILE A 89 11.79 -27.85 -19.19
CA ILE A 89 11.35 -28.89 -20.11
C ILE A 89 11.32 -28.29 -21.52
N LYS A 90 11.92 -29.03 -22.46
CA LYS A 90 12.20 -28.65 -23.84
C LYS A 90 10.98 -28.75 -24.75
#